data_AF-A0A972LXP4-F1
#
_entry.id   AF-A0A972LXP4-F1
#
_cell.length_a   1.000
_cell.length_b   1.000
_cell.length_c   1.000
_cell.angle_alpha   90.00
_cell.angle_beta   90.00
_cell.angle_gamma   90.00
#
_symmetry.space_group_name_H-M   'P 1'
#
loop_
_entity.id
_entity.type
_entity.pdbx_description
1 polymer ?
#
loop_
_entity_poly.entity_id
_entity_poly.type
_entity_poly.pdbx_seq_one_letter_code
_entity_poly.pdbx_strand_id
1 'polypeptide(L)'
;MSSQEPKMALGPFQFRPADVSVQGRPPLADWEGPLQFALWCQRASPWWIGDMINRGEDLYGEEFGEVCGSTLSTEMVSRYASVARRVPAQNRRAALSWSAHAAVARLPHAQQRRLLVEAEKQGWNSDELRKKVREIVNKNGK
;
A
#
# COMPACT_ATOMS: atom_id res chain seq x y z
N MET A 1 -3.62 27.02 14.34
CA MET A 1 -4.23 26.11 15.33
C MET A 1 -3.11 25.26 15.90
N SER A 2 -3.07 25.02 17.21
CA SER A 2 -2.09 24.10 17.79
C SER A 2 -2.39 22.71 17.28
N SER A 3 -1.79 22.34 16.15
CA SER A 3 -1.98 21.04 15.50
C SER A 3 -1.30 20.01 16.40
N GLN A 4 -2.04 19.48 17.37
CA GLN A 4 -1.58 18.32 18.10
C GLN A 4 -1.27 17.23 17.08
N GLU A 5 -0.04 16.75 17.13
CA GLU A 5 0.43 15.69 16.25
C GLU A 5 -0.52 14.48 16.39
N PRO A 6 -0.97 13.88 15.26
CA PRO A 6 -1.87 12.75 15.33
C PRO A 6 -1.19 11.62 16.11
N LYS A 7 -1.94 11.04 17.05
CA LYS A 7 -1.48 9.92 17.87
C LYS A 7 -2.54 8.83 17.91
N MET A 8 -2.08 7.61 18.07
CA MET A 8 -2.95 6.45 18.24
C MET A 8 -2.31 5.51 19.26
N ALA A 9 -3.12 4.84 20.07
CA ALA A 9 -2.64 3.95 21.11
C ALA A 9 -3.14 2.53 20.89
N LEU A 10 -2.25 1.55 21.10
CA LEU A 10 -2.59 0.13 21.21
C LEU A 10 -2.07 -0.34 22.56
N GLY A 11 -2.96 -0.35 23.56
CA GLY A 11 -2.57 -0.59 24.95
C GLY A 11 -1.52 0.43 25.43
N PRO A 12 -0.38 -0.01 26.00
CA PRO A 12 0.66 0.89 26.50
C PRO A 12 1.57 1.48 25.41
N PHE A 13 1.33 1.17 24.14
CA PHE A 13 2.12 1.65 23.00
C PHE A 13 1.43 2.82 22.32
N GLN A 14 2.05 3.99 22.31
CA GLN A 14 1.54 5.19 21.65
C GLN A 14 2.35 5.48 20.39
N PHE A 15 1.69 5.37 19.24
CA PHE A 15 2.23 5.63 17.91
C PHE A 15 2.11 7.13 17.58
N ARG A 16 3.21 7.69 17.07
CA ARG A 16 3.31 9.03 16.50
C ARG A 16 3.90 8.92 15.08
N PRO A 17 3.84 9.97 14.25
CA PRO A 17 4.38 9.96 12.89
C PRO A 17 5.82 9.48 12.75
N ALA A 18 6.69 9.75 13.73
CA ALA A 18 8.12 9.43 13.65
C ALA A 18 8.65 8.57 14.81
N ASP A 19 7.82 8.18 15.78
CA ASP A 19 8.23 7.32 16.90
C ASP A 19 7.07 6.48 17.49
N VAL A 20 7.43 5.58 18.41
CA VAL A 20 6.49 4.89 19.30
C VAL A 20 7.01 5.01 20.72
N SER A 21 6.21 5.59 21.62
CA SER A 21 6.53 5.63 23.05
C SER A 21 5.82 4.49 23.79
N VAL A 22 6.51 3.86 24.74
CA VAL A 22 5.97 2.74 25.54
C VAL A 22 5.79 3.18 26.99
N GLN A 23 4.59 3.01 27.53
CA GLN A 23 4.28 3.32 28.92
C GLN A 23 4.72 2.18 29.84
N GLY A 24 5.61 2.48 30.80
CA GLY A 24 6.09 1.53 31.78
C GLY A 24 6.88 0.37 31.15
N ARG A 25 6.64 -0.85 31.63
CA ARG A 25 7.28 -2.09 31.15
C ARG A 25 6.23 -3.16 30.85
N PRO A 26 5.56 -3.10 29.69
CA PRO A 26 4.56 -4.08 29.30
C PRO A 26 5.15 -5.50 29.25
N PRO A 27 4.40 -6.53 29.66
CA PRO A 27 4.76 -7.94 29.42
C PRO A 27 5.17 -8.19 27.98
N LEU A 28 6.15 -9.06 27.74
CA LEU A 28 6.69 -9.33 26.40
C LEU A 28 5.60 -9.77 25.40
N ALA A 29 4.59 -10.50 25.87
CA ALA A 29 3.46 -10.95 25.04
C ALA A 29 2.64 -9.79 24.44
N ASP A 30 2.63 -8.61 25.09
CA ASP A 30 1.84 -7.46 24.64
C ASP A 30 2.49 -6.73 23.45
N TRP A 31 3.73 -7.08 23.08
CA TRP A 31 4.48 -6.41 22.01
C TRP A 31 4.11 -6.90 20.61
N GLU A 32 3.64 -8.14 20.49
CA GLU A 32 3.38 -8.78 19.20
C GLU A 32 2.32 -8.03 18.39
N GLY A 33 1.18 -7.71 19.02
CA GLY A 33 0.06 -7.01 18.36
C GLY A 33 0.45 -5.63 17.79
N PRO A 34 1.00 -4.71 18.60
CA PRO A 34 1.48 -3.41 18.14
C PRO A 34 2.54 -3.50 17.04
N LEU A 35 3.47 -4.46 17.12
CA LEU A 35 4.48 -4.68 16.09
C LEU A 35 3.86 -5.16 14.77
N GLN A 36 2.96 -6.15 14.84
CA GLN A 36 2.20 -6.62 13.67
C GLN A 36 1.37 -5.51 13.05
N PHE A 37 0.75 -4.67 13.87
CA PHE A 37 0.01 -3.52 13.41
C PHE A 37 0.90 -2.50 12.67
N ALA A 38 2.09 -2.20 13.19
CA ALA A 38 3.03 -1.29 12.53
C ALA A 38 3.44 -1.82 11.14
N LEU A 39 3.75 -3.12 11.05
CA LEU A 39 4.08 -3.80 9.80
C LEU A 39 2.89 -3.80 8.82
N TRP A 40 1.68 -3.99 9.32
CA TRP A 40 0.45 -3.92 8.53
C TRP A 40 0.25 -2.51 7.96
N CYS A 41 0.35 -1.46 8.78
CA CYS A 41 0.26 -0.07 8.35
C CYS A 41 1.30 0.27 7.27
N GLN A 42 2.55 -0.17 7.44
CA GLN A 42 3.60 0.02 6.44
C GLN A 42 3.22 -0.55 5.07
N ARG A 43 2.58 -1.74 5.05
CA ARG A 43 2.18 -2.42 3.80
C ARG A 43 0.87 -1.89 3.23
N ALA A 44 -0.03 -1.44 4.09
CA ALA A 44 -1.38 -1.00 3.73
C ALA A 44 -1.44 0.48 3.32
N SER A 45 -0.58 1.35 3.87
CA SER A 45 -0.66 2.80 3.62
C SER A 45 -0.58 3.21 2.15
N PRO A 46 0.23 2.59 1.27
CA PRO A 46 0.20 2.91 -0.16
C PRO A 46 -1.17 2.63 -0.82
N TRP A 47 -1.87 1.61 -0.34
CA TRP A 47 -3.21 1.26 -0.82
C TRP A 47 -4.24 2.25 -0.31
N TRP A 48 -4.21 2.59 0.98
CA TRP A 48 -5.12 3.59 1.54
C TRP A 48 -4.99 4.93 0.82
N ILE A 49 -3.76 5.40 0.57
CA ILE A 49 -3.52 6.64 -0.17
C ILE A 49 -4.14 6.54 -1.58
N GLY A 50 -3.83 5.49 -2.33
CA GLY A 50 -4.34 5.32 -3.69
C GLY A 50 -5.87 5.14 -3.76
N ASP A 51 -6.45 4.38 -2.84
CA ASP A 51 -7.91 4.15 -2.77
C ASP A 51 -8.66 5.42 -2.37
N MET A 52 -8.12 6.20 -1.41
CA MET A 52 -8.69 7.49 -1.03
C MET A 52 -8.65 8.49 -2.19
N ILE A 53 -7.55 8.54 -2.94
CA ILE A 53 -7.45 9.39 -4.13
C ILE A 53 -8.51 9.00 -5.15
N ASN A 54 -8.54 7.72 -5.55
CA ASN A 54 -9.49 7.24 -6.55
C ASN A 54 -10.94 7.49 -6.10
N ARG A 55 -11.27 7.17 -4.85
CA ARG A 55 -12.62 7.33 -4.33
C ARG A 55 -13.03 8.79 -4.20
N GLY A 56 -12.10 9.66 -3.81
CA GLY A 56 -12.34 11.09 -3.73
C GLY A 56 -12.58 11.72 -5.10
N GLU A 57 -11.74 11.39 -6.09
CA GLU A 57 -11.93 11.78 -7.49
C GLU A 57 -13.29 11.30 -8.04
N ASP A 58 -13.67 10.03 -7.78
CA ASP A 58 -14.95 9.46 -8.22
C ASP A 58 -16.17 10.16 -7.58
N LEU A 59 -16.03 10.70 -6.37
CA LEU A 59 -17.12 11.32 -5.63
C LEU A 59 -17.28 12.81 -5.92
N TYR A 60 -16.16 13.53 -6.00
CA TYR A 60 -16.16 14.99 -5.97
C TYR A 60 -15.45 15.62 -7.18
N GLY A 61 -14.83 14.82 -8.05
CA GLY A 61 -14.16 15.32 -9.26
C GLY A 61 -13.08 16.36 -8.95
N GLU A 62 -13.19 17.53 -9.56
CA GLU A 62 -12.22 18.62 -9.47
C GLU A 62 -12.05 19.16 -8.04
N GLU A 63 -13.12 19.20 -7.24
CA GLU A 63 -13.08 19.67 -5.85
C GLU A 63 -12.13 18.84 -4.97
N PHE A 64 -12.02 17.52 -5.24
CA PHE A 64 -11.07 16.67 -4.54
C PHE A 64 -9.61 16.97 -4.94
N GLY A 65 -9.41 17.51 -6.14
CA GLY A 65 -8.10 17.94 -6.64
C GLY A 65 -7.45 18.99 -5.72
N GLU A 66 -8.23 19.90 -5.13
CA GLU A 66 -7.74 20.90 -4.18
C GLU A 66 -7.24 20.26 -2.87
N VAL A 67 -7.98 19.27 -2.36
CA VAL A 67 -7.59 18.49 -1.17
C VAL A 67 -6.30 17.71 -1.42
N CYS A 68 -6.21 17.05 -2.58
CA CYS A 68 -4.99 16.36 -3.00
C CYS A 68 -3.81 17.32 -3.14
N GLY A 69 -3.98 18.45 -3.82
CA GLY A 69 -2.90 19.41 -4.09
C GLY A 69 -2.34 20.09 -2.84
N SER A 70 -3.15 20.21 -1.78
CA SER A 70 -2.71 20.74 -0.48
C SER A 70 -2.06 19.68 0.43
N THR A 71 -2.32 18.39 0.19
CA THR A 71 -1.90 17.29 1.08
C THR A 71 -0.78 16.42 0.50
N LEU A 72 -0.72 16.28 -0.83
CA LEU A 72 0.13 15.33 -1.54
C LEU A 72 0.86 15.99 -2.71
N SER A 73 2.05 15.50 -3.03
CA SER A 73 2.70 15.88 -4.28
C SER A 73 2.02 15.21 -5.48
N THR A 74 2.07 15.86 -6.64
CA THR A 74 1.58 15.30 -7.91
C THR A 74 2.19 13.93 -8.21
N GLU A 75 3.45 13.72 -7.84
CA GLU A 75 4.13 12.42 -8.00
C GLU A 75 3.49 11.33 -7.12
N MET A 76 3.20 11.63 -5.85
CA MET A 76 2.54 10.68 -4.94
C MET A 76 1.14 10.34 -5.43
N VAL A 77 0.38 11.34 -5.86
CA VAL A 77 -0.96 11.16 -6.42
C VAL A 77 -0.89 10.19 -7.61
N SER A 78 -0.06 10.51 -8.61
CA SER A 78 0.09 9.68 -9.80
C SER A 78 0.56 8.26 -9.45
N ARG A 79 1.56 8.11 -8.59
CA ARG A 79 2.13 6.80 -8.21
C ARG A 79 1.10 5.89 -7.53
N TYR A 80 0.45 6.37 -6.48
CA TYR A 80 -0.43 5.52 -5.65
C TYR A 80 -1.79 5.30 -6.30
N ALA A 81 -2.42 6.35 -6.84
CA ALA A 81 -3.74 6.24 -7.47
C ALA A 81 -3.69 5.30 -8.70
N SER A 82 -2.66 5.44 -9.53
CA SER A 82 -2.44 4.63 -10.73
C SER A 82 -2.42 3.13 -10.45
N VAL A 83 -1.68 2.69 -9.42
CA VAL A 83 -1.57 1.27 -9.07
C VAL A 83 -2.85 0.79 -8.38
N ALA A 84 -3.42 1.57 -7.46
CA ALA A 84 -4.67 1.23 -6.80
C ALA A 84 -5.84 1.04 -7.79
N ARG A 85 -5.90 1.89 -8.82
CA ARG A 85 -6.91 1.83 -9.90
C ARG A 85 -6.71 0.61 -10.80
N ARG A 86 -5.46 0.29 -11.13
CA ARG A 86 -5.11 -0.80 -12.07
C ARG A 86 -5.07 -2.19 -11.44
N VAL A 87 -4.86 -2.27 -10.12
CA VAL A 87 -4.82 -3.52 -9.36
C VAL A 87 -6.01 -3.53 -8.39
N PRO A 88 -7.15 -4.09 -8.79
CA PRO A 88 -8.36 -4.01 -7.99
C PRO A 88 -8.23 -4.83 -6.71
N ALA A 89 -9.00 -4.50 -5.68
CA ALA A 89 -8.89 -5.08 -4.33
C ALA A 89 -8.85 -6.61 -4.33
N GLN A 90 -9.66 -7.27 -5.16
CA GLN A 90 -9.72 -8.72 -5.30
C GLN A 90 -8.45 -9.37 -5.84
N ASN A 91 -7.54 -8.61 -6.45
CA ASN A 91 -6.24 -9.09 -6.95
C ASN A 91 -5.11 -8.85 -5.95
N ARG A 92 -5.31 -7.99 -4.94
CA ARG A 92 -4.27 -7.62 -3.98
C ARG A 92 -4.00 -8.77 -2.99
N ARG A 93 -2.75 -8.92 -2.57
CA ARG A 93 -2.28 -9.94 -1.63
C ARG A 93 -1.53 -9.25 -0.50
N ALA A 94 -2.08 -9.30 0.72
CA ALA A 94 -1.52 -8.60 1.88
C ALA A 94 -0.10 -9.08 2.25
N ALA A 95 0.24 -10.34 1.95
CA ALA A 95 1.59 -10.88 2.15
C ALA A 95 2.64 -10.30 1.19
N LEU A 96 2.24 -9.77 0.03
CA LEU A 96 3.14 -9.20 -0.97
C LEU A 96 3.33 -7.69 -0.79
N SER A 97 4.51 -7.19 -1.17
CA SER A 97 4.79 -5.75 -1.13
C SER A 97 3.96 -4.98 -2.16
N TRP A 98 3.70 -3.70 -1.91
CA TRP A 98 3.07 -2.83 -2.90
C TRP A 98 3.85 -2.81 -4.23
N SER A 99 5.19 -2.83 -4.17
CA SER A 99 6.06 -2.89 -5.34
C SER A 99 5.85 -4.14 -6.22
N ALA A 100 5.50 -5.29 -5.63
CA ALA A 100 5.13 -6.49 -6.36
C ALA A 100 3.85 -6.27 -7.18
N HIS A 101 2.86 -5.59 -6.61
CA HIS A 101 1.62 -5.24 -7.30
C HIS A 101 1.85 -4.19 -8.40
N ALA A 102 2.68 -3.19 -8.12
CA ALA A 102 3.08 -2.20 -9.13
C ALA A 102 3.74 -2.86 -10.34
N ALA A 103 4.49 -3.96 -10.16
CA ALA A 103 5.11 -4.71 -11.25
C ALA A 103 4.07 -5.29 -12.23
N VAL A 104 2.92 -5.76 -11.73
CA VAL A 104 1.88 -6.39 -12.55
C VAL A 104 0.80 -5.40 -13.01
N ALA A 105 0.78 -4.16 -12.51
CA ALA A 105 -0.30 -3.20 -12.73
C ALA A 105 -0.67 -2.94 -14.20
N ARG A 106 0.27 -3.12 -15.15
CA ARG A 106 0.00 -2.93 -16.58
C ARG A 106 -0.53 -4.18 -17.30
N LEU A 107 -0.64 -5.31 -16.61
CA LEU A 107 -1.17 -6.55 -17.17
C LEU A 107 -2.70 -6.62 -17.03
N PRO A 108 -3.39 -7.41 -17.87
CA PRO A 108 -4.80 -7.75 -17.67
C PRO A 108 -5.05 -8.37 -16.29
N HIS A 109 -6.23 -8.11 -15.70
CA HIS A 109 -6.56 -8.53 -14.33
C HIS A 109 -6.36 -10.04 -14.07
N ALA A 110 -6.64 -10.90 -15.05
CA ALA A 110 -6.43 -12.33 -14.93
C ALA A 110 -4.94 -12.69 -14.78
N GLN A 111 -4.07 -12.02 -15.55
CA GLN A 111 -2.61 -12.22 -15.49
C GLN A 111 -2.03 -11.65 -14.20
N GLN A 112 -2.51 -10.49 -13.75
CA GLN A 112 -2.15 -9.94 -12.43
C GLN A 112 -2.42 -10.95 -11.32
N ARG A 113 -3.66 -11.46 -11.24
CA ARG A 113 -4.07 -12.45 -10.23
C ARG A 113 -3.19 -13.69 -10.26
N ARG A 114 -2.96 -14.25 -11.46
CA ARG A 114 -2.14 -15.45 -11.65
C ARG A 114 -0.72 -15.23 -11.13
N LEU A 115 -0.07 -14.15 -11.53
CA LEU A 115 1.32 -13.88 -11.16
C LEU A 115 1.48 -13.53 -9.68
N LEU A 116 0.53 -12.80 -9.09
CA LEU A 116 0.57 -12.49 -7.66
C LEU A 116 0.37 -13.75 -6.81
N VAL A 117 -0.53 -14.67 -7.22
CA VAL A 117 -0.66 -15.99 -6.57
C VAL A 117 0.64 -16.77 -6.66
N GLU A 118 1.29 -16.77 -7.82
CA GLU A 118 2.55 -17.49 -8.00
C GLU A 118 3.68 -16.88 -7.18
N ALA A 119 3.77 -15.54 -7.15
CA ALA A 119 4.75 -14.83 -6.35
C ALA A 119 4.62 -15.13 -4.86
N GLU A 120 3.38 -15.17 -4.34
CA GLU A 120 3.10 -15.53 -2.95
C GLU A 120 3.50 -16.98 -2.65
N LYS A 121 3.18 -17.92 -3.54
CA LYS A 121 3.52 -19.34 -3.37
C LYS A 121 5.02 -19.63 -3.45
N GLN A 122 5.71 -18.97 -4.38
CA GLN A 122 7.13 -19.21 -4.67
C GLN A 122 8.07 -18.30 -3.87
N GLY A 123 7.51 -17.36 -3.09
CA GLY A 123 8.30 -16.39 -2.32
C GLY A 123 9.05 -15.37 -3.18
N TRP A 124 8.53 -15.03 -4.36
CA TRP A 124 9.19 -14.08 -5.25
C TRP A 124 9.21 -12.67 -4.66
N ASN A 125 10.36 -12.03 -4.71
CA ASN A 125 10.47 -10.60 -4.43
C ASN A 125 9.97 -9.76 -5.62
N SER A 126 9.86 -8.44 -5.42
CA SER A 126 9.33 -7.54 -6.45
C SER A 126 10.19 -7.51 -7.72
N ASP A 127 11.49 -7.76 -7.65
CA ASP A 127 12.38 -7.71 -8.80
C ASP A 127 12.29 -8.99 -9.65
N GLU A 128 12.17 -10.15 -8.99
CA GLU A 128 11.87 -11.42 -9.66
C GLU A 128 10.53 -11.34 -10.39
N LEU A 129 9.49 -10.82 -9.72
CA LEU A 129 8.19 -10.64 -10.34
C LEU A 129 8.25 -9.66 -11.53
N ARG A 130 9.00 -8.55 -11.43
CA ARG A 130 9.23 -7.63 -12.56
C ARG A 130 9.87 -8.32 -13.75
N LYS A 131 10.87 -9.19 -13.53
CA LYS A 131 11.51 -9.97 -14.60
C LYS A 131 10.48 -10.88 -15.29
N LYS A 132 9.66 -11.59 -14.52
CA LYS A 132 8.58 -12.47 -15.05
C LYS A 132 7.54 -11.69 -15.85
N VAL A 133 7.13 -10.51 -15.38
CA VAL A 133 6.21 -9.64 -16.13
C VAL A 133 6.82 -9.23 -17.47
N ARG A 134 8.10 -8.83 -17.49
CA ARG A 134 8.80 -8.45 -18.71
C ARG A 134 8.86 -9.59 -19.74
N GLU A 135 9.14 -10.81 -19.28
CA GLU A 135 9.13 -12.00 -20.14
C GLU A 135 7.76 -12.23 -20.80
N ILE A 136 6.67 -12.04 -20.05
CA ILE A 136 5.31 -12.20 -20.56
C ILE A 136 4.96 -11.10 -21.57
N VAL A 137 5.26 -9.85 -21.27
CA VAL A 137 5.00 -8.72 -22.18
C VAL A 137 5.76 -8.89 -23.49
N ASN A 138 7.02 -9.31 -23.44
CA ASN A 138 7.84 -9.54 -24.64
C ASN A 138 7.32 -10.71 -25.49
N LYS A 139 6.70 -11.72 -24.88
CA LYS A 139 6.09 -12.85 -25.60
C LYS A 139 4.77 -12.49 -26.27
N ASN A 140 3.97 -11.61 -25.66
CA ASN A 140 2.66 -11.18 -26.19
C ASN A 140 2.75 -10.07 -27.25
N GLY A 141 3.92 -9.42 -27.36
CA GLY A 141 4.19 -8.41 -28.39
C GLY A 141 4.83 -8.96 -29.67
N LYS A 142 5.01 -10.28 -29.77
CA LYS A 142 5.30 -11.02 -31.01
C LYS A 142 4.04 -11.71 -31.48
#